data_AF-A0A1F0BQI4-F1
#
_entry.id   AF-A0A1F0BQI4-F1
#
_cell.length_a   1.000
_cell.length_b   1.000
_cell.length_c   1.000
_cell.angle_alpha   90.00
_cell.angle_beta   90.00
_cell.angle_gamma   90.00
#
_symmetry.space_group_name_H-M   'P 1'
#
loop_
_entity.id
_entity.type
_entity.pdbx_description
1 polymer ?
#
loop_
_entity_poly.entity_id
_entity_poly.type
_entity_poly.pdbx_seq_one_letter_code
_entity_poly.pdbx_strand_id
1 'polypeptide(L)' 'MIQLFFTLSSHMFFVYLVFQLLKDLVRWDKILKVTRDNAKKVRLLVVLCSIGLGYLISSFFLNLYQLWQEAVRTLF' A
#
# COMPACT_ATOMS: atom_id res chain seq x y z
N MET A 1 -22.92 3.37 -1.11
CA MET A 1 -22.36 2.17 -1.79
C MET A 1 -21.16 2.52 -2.66
N ILE A 2 -21.25 3.52 -3.55
CA ILE A 2 -20.15 3.94 -4.45
C ILE A 2 -18.85 4.30 -3.70
N GLN A 3 -18.95 5.04 -2.60
CA GLN A 3 -17.80 5.41 -1.77
C GLN A 3 -17.05 4.18 -1.22
N LEU A 4 -17.77 3.13 -0.85
CA LEU A 4 -17.18 1.92 -0.27
C LEU A 4 -16.37 1.14 -1.32
N PHE A 5 -16.90 1.05 -2.55
CA PHE A 5 -16.19 0.49 -3.69
C PHE A 5 -14.95 1.33 -4.06
N PHE A 6 -15.06 2.65 -4.02
CA PHE A 6 -13.93 3.55 -4.28
C PHE A 6 -12.81 3.38 -3.23
N THR A 7 -13.17 3.37 -1.95
CA THR A 7 -12.23 3.14 -0.84
C THR A 7 -11.55 1.78 -0.96
N LEU A 8 -12.31 0.71 -1.20
CA LEU A 8 -11.76 -0.63 -1.34
C LEU A 8 -10.84 -0.74 -2.57
N SER A 9 -11.23 -0.15 -3.69
CA SER A 9 -10.41 -0.09 -4.91
C SER A 9 -9.11 0.68 -4.69
N SER A 10 -9.16 1.84 -4.00
CA SER A 10 -7.98 2.61 -3.63
C SER A 10 -7.01 1.78 -2.80
N HIS A 11 -7.49 1.10 -1.75
CA HIS A 11 -6.64 0.25 -0.92
C HIS A 11 -5.98 -0.86 -1.73
N MET A 12 -6.74 -1.58 -2.56
CA MET A 12 -6.18 -2.64 -3.41
C MET A 12 -5.13 -2.10 -4.39
N PHE A 13 -5.37 -0.93 -4.97
CA PHE A 13 -4.43 -0.27 -5.89
C PHE A 13 -3.11 0.09 -5.21
N PHE A 14 -3.15 0.75 -4.04
CA PHE A 14 -1.94 1.13 -3.32
C PHE A 14 -1.19 -0.09 -2.75
N VAL A 15 -1.90 -1.11 -2.26
CA VAL A 15 -1.25 -2.37 -1.83
C VAL A 15 -0.52 -3.03 -2.99
N TYR A 16 -1.12 -3.06 -4.18
CA TYR A 16 -0.47 -3.59 -5.37
C TYR A 16 0.76 -2.76 -5.79
N LEU A 17 0.64 -1.43 -5.79
CA LEU A 17 1.76 -0.53 -6.11
C LEU A 17 2.95 -0.72 -5.16
N VAL A 18 2.67 -0.74 -3.85
CA VAL A 18 3.69 -0.97 -2.83
C VAL A 18 4.30 -2.35 -3.00
N PHE A 19 3.50 -3.37 -3.28
CA PHE A 19 4.01 -4.72 -3.54
C PHE A 19 4.97 -4.76 -4.73
N GLN A 20 4.62 -4.11 -5.83
CA GLN A 20 5.47 -4.04 -7.00
C GLN A 20 6.78 -3.31 -6.69
N LEU A 21 6.71 -2.18 -5.99
CA LEU A 21 7.89 -1.41 -5.58
C LEU A 21 8.81 -2.20 -4.64
N LEU A 22 8.24 -2.85 -3.61
CA LEU A 22 9.01 -3.68 -2.69
C LEU A 22 9.63 -4.87 -3.42
N LYS A 23 8.97 -5.44 -4.41
CA LYS A 23 9.50 -6.57 -5.15
C LYS A 23 10.63 -6.16 -6.11
N ASP A 24 10.47 -5.04 -6.82
CA ASP A 24 11.37 -4.65 -7.91
C ASP A 24 12.56 -3.80 -7.43
N LEU A 25 12.35 -2.89 -6.47
CA LEU A 25 13.42 -1.98 -6.00
C LEU A 25 14.24 -2.59 -4.86
N VAL A 26 13.61 -3.41 -4.02
CA VAL A 26 14.29 -3.93 -2.82
C VAL A 26 15.03 -5.21 -3.16
N ARG A 27 16.36 -5.16 -3.03
CA ARG A 27 17.23 -6.33 -3.20
C ARG A 27 17.19 -7.20 -1.95
N TRP A 28 16.13 -8.00 -1.81
CA TRP A 28 15.92 -8.85 -0.63
C TRP A 28 17.07 -9.81 -0.34
N ASP A 29 17.79 -10.31 -1.35
CA ASP A 29 19.00 -11.15 -1.18
C ASP A 29 20.16 -10.44 -0.48
N LYS A 30 20.20 -9.10 -0.53
CA LYS A 30 21.22 -8.31 0.17
C LYS A 30 20.80 -7.90 1.58
N ILE A 31 19.49 -7.75 1.82
CA ILE A 31 18.95 -7.32 3.12
C ILE A 31 18.77 -8.53 4.05
N LEU A 32 18.34 -9.66 3.49
CA LEU A 32 18.11 -10.91 4.19
C LEU A 32 18.99 -11.99 3.55
N LYS A 33 19.58 -12.88 4.36
CA LYS A 33 20.23 -14.09 3.82
C LYS A 33 19.16 -15.01 3.23
N VAL A 34 18.84 -14.83 1.95
CA VAL A 34 17.87 -15.66 1.24
C VAL A 34 18.53 -16.99 0.88
N THR A 35 18.00 -18.06 1.47
CA THR A 35 18.27 -19.46 1.14
C THR A 35 17.01 -20.06 0.50
N ARG A 36 17.09 -21.28 -0.06
CA ARG A 36 15.93 -21.91 -0.72
C ARG A 36 14.73 -22.13 0.21
N ASP A 37 14.95 -22.36 1.51
CA ASP A 37 13.88 -22.62 2.49
C ASP A 37 13.15 -21.35 2.97
N ASN A 38 13.86 -20.23 3.08
CA ASN A 38 13.35 -18.96 3.58
C ASN A 38 12.90 -18.01 2.45
N ALA A 39 13.18 -18.32 1.18
CA ALA A 39 12.66 -17.57 0.04
C ALA A 39 11.12 -17.40 0.08
N LYS A 40 10.38 -18.44 0.48
CA LYS A 40 8.92 -18.36 0.69
C LYS A 40 8.54 -17.42 1.84
N LYS A 41 9.31 -17.44 2.94
CA LYS A 41 9.08 -16.58 4.12
C LYS A 41 9.33 -15.11 3.78
N VAL A 42 10.36 -14.83 2.98
CA VAL A 42 10.65 -13.48 2.48
C VAL A 42 9.52 -12.97 1.60
N ARG A 43 9.01 -13.80 0.68
CA ARG A 43 7.85 -13.42 -0.13
C ARG A 43 6.61 -13.11 0.71
N LEU A 44 6.33 -13.90 1.75
CA LEU A 44 5.25 -13.63 2.70
C LEU A 44 5.46 -12.30 3.44
N LEU A 45 6.69 -12.02 3.89
CA LEU A 45 7.04 -10.75 4.53
C LEU A 45 6.78 -9.57 3.60
N VAL A 46 7.18 -9.67 2.33
CA VAL A 46 6.91 -8.63 1.31
C VAL A 46 5.42 -8.39 1.18
N VAL A 47 4.59 -9.45 1.08
CA VAL A 47 3.13 -9.31 0.98
C VAL A 47 2.56 -8.61 2.21
N LEU A 48 2.96 -9.02 3.42
CA LEU A 48 2.48 -8.41 4.66
C LEU A 48 2.89 -6.94 4.77
N CYS A 49 4.15 -6.61 4.46
CA CYS A 49 4.61 -5.23 4.40
C CYS A 49 3.84 -4.41 3.36
N SER A 50 3.51 -5.01 2.22
CA SER A 50 2.78 -4.34 1.15
C SER A 50 1.34 -4.03 1.55
N ILE A 51 0.68 -4.92 2.28
CA ILE A 51 -0.64 -4.68 2.83
C ILE A 51 -0.60 -3.54 3.85
N GLY A 52 0.35 -3.59 4.81
CA GLY A 52 0.47 -2.55 5.84
C GLY A 52 0.79 -1.18 5.27
N LEU A 53 1.85 -1.08 4.46
CA LEU A 53 2.29 0.17 3.84
C LEU A 53 1.29 0.67 2.80
N GLY A 54 0.75 -0.21 1.96
CA GLY A 54 -0.26 0.15 0.97
C GLY A 54 -1.55 0.66 1.61
N TYR A 55 -1.98 0.05 2.71
CA TYR A 55 -3.10 0.55 3.50
C TYR A 55 -2.80 1.92 4.11
N LEU A 56 -1.64 2.11 4.73
CA LEU A 56 -1.22 3.40 5.31
C LEU A 56 -1.22 4.52 4.26
N ILE A 57 -0.59 4.28 3.11
CA ILE A 57 -0.51 5.26 2.01
C ILE A 57 -1.92 5.55 1.47
N SER A 58 -2.72 4.52 1.20
CA SER A 58 -4.09 4.74 0.73
C SER A 58 -4.93 5.53 1.73
N SER A 59 -4.84 5.21 3.02
CA SER A 59 -5.57 5.95 4.07
C SER A 59 -5.14 7.41 4.14
N PHE A 60 -3.85 7.68 3.98
CA PHE A 60 -3.33 9.05 3.90
C PHE A 60 -3.93 9.82 2.72
N PHE A 61 -3.96 9.23 1.51
CA PHE A 61 -4.54 9.87 0.33
C PHE A 61 -6.05 10.09 0.45
N LEU A 62 -6.78 9.12 1.02
CA LEU A 62 -8.22 9.28 1.27
C LEU A 62 -8.51 10.40 2.26
N ASN A 63 -7.72 10.50 3.34
CA ASN A 63 -7.83 11.59 4.31
C ASN A 63 -7.52 12.95 3.66
N LEU A 64 -6.47 13.04 2.83
CA LEU A 64 -6.17 14.26 2.08
C LEU A 64 -7.33 14.67 1.17
N TYR A 65 -7.94 13.71 0.49
CA TYR A 65 -9.10 13.97 -0.36
C TYR A 65 -10.29 14.50 0.46
N GLN A 66 -10.55 13.91 1.63
CA GLN A 66 -11.61 14.40 2.54
C GLN A 66 -11.33 15.82 3.03
N LEU A 67 -10.11 16.10 3.48
CA LEU A 67 -9.68 17.44 3.90
C LEU A 67 -9.85 18.45 2.77
N TRP A 68 -9.47 18.08 1.54
CA TRP A 68 -9.67 18.92 0.36
C TRP A 68 -11.15 19.21 0.11
N GLN A 69 -12.01 18.19 0.16
CA GLN A 69 -13.45 18.38 0.00
C GLN A 69 -14.06 19.30 1.07
N GLU A 70 -13.63 19.17 2.32
CA GLU A 70 -14.07 20.04 3.42
C GLU A 70 -13.59 21.48 3.22
N ALA A 71 -12.34 21.68 2.82
CA ALA A 71 -11.79 23.01 2.53
C ALA A 71 -12.54 23.70 1.38
N VAL A 72 -12.84 22.98 0.29
CA VAL A 72 -13.60 23.54 -0.84
C VAL A 72 -15.02 23.92 -0.41
N ARG A 73 -15.70 23.09 0.40
CA ARG A 73 -17.06 23.37 0.90
C ARG A 73 -17.13 24.51 1.91
N THR A 74 -16.04 24.82 2.59
CA THR A 74 -15.99 25.94 3.55
C THR A 74 -15.65 27.27 2.88
N LEU A 75 -14.98 27.24 1.73
CA LEU A 75 -14.57 28.42 0.97
C LEU A 75 -15.59 28.89 -0.07
N PHE A 76 -16.47 28.02 -0.57
CA PHE A 76 -17.50 28.30 -1.57
C PHE A 76 -18.89 27.92 -1.05
#